data_AF-A0A5E5PB62-F1
#
_entry.id   AF-A0A5E5PB62-F1
#
_cell.length_a   1.000
_cell.length_b   1.000
_cell.length_c   1.000
_cell.angle_alpha   90.00
_cell.angle_beta   90.00
_cell.angle_gamma   90.00
#
_symmetry.space_group_name_H-M   'P 1'
#
loop_
_entity.id
_entity.type
_entity.pdbx_description
1 polymer ?
#
loop_
_entity_poly.entity_id
_entity_poly.type
_entity_poly.pdbx_seq_one_letter_code
_entity_poly.pdbx_strand_id
1 'polypeptide(L)'
;MNEIREHLLKMKDNAKLSRLSKGKEIKTNPVVMTQLFINTIDSFAKHITDESMKDGLMRRYQFVLAQKDEDRDHTDFPLYDVSNIRTDAMFDKFLDVFTQNISRLNYTFSNACYKIYCVMYKRFWQQQYVKWMTGQENFYRTYMMEAWKYAVFHHIIHLKQGTEIQEDSMQWALKVVMLLLNSFERFIEYRARKPERIIIQKAKMDKYIDWIRANEDKKGFGVRAFCRKFNISKDDAISSLTSIKVHNPKFKSVLLDDININIVKEDRVKAFYDIFDDPALFNKEARDSYDKNKKELKFGLKK
;
A
#
# COMPACT_ATOMS: atom_id res chain seq x y z
N MET A 1 -13.70 -21.69 -10.20
CA MET A 1 -13.87 -20.24 -9.94
C MET A 1 -13.13 -19.87 -8.67
N ASN A 2 -12.52 -18.70 -8.61
CA ASN A 2 -11.56 -18.32 -7.57
C ASN A 2 -12.29 -17.95 -6.26
N GLU A 3 -12.31 -18.85 -5.27
CA GLU A 3 -13.04 -18.74 -3.99
C GLU A 3 -12.86 -17.37 -3.31
N ILE A 4 -11.64 -16.81 -3.36
CA ILE A 4 -11.34 -15.48 -2.82
C ILE A 4 -12.13 -14.38 -3.54
N ARG A 5 -12.22 -14.38 -4.88
CA ARG A 5 -12.97 -13.36 -5.62
C ARG A 5 -14.45 -13.37 -5.25
N GLU A 6 -15.04 -14.55 -5.10
CA GLU A 6 -16.44 -14.71 -4.71
C GLU A 6 -16.68 -14.24 -3.27
N HIS A 7 -15.78 -14.58 -2.35
CA HIS A 7 -15.84 -14.07 -0.98
C HIS A 7 -15.70 -12.56 -0.91
N LEU A 8 -14.77 -11.98 -1.67
CA LEU A 8 -14.64 -10.54 -1.79
C LEU A 8 -16.00 -9.96 -2.21
N LEU A 9 -16.53 -10.33 -3.37
CA LEU A 9 -17.79 -9.79 -3.91
C LEU A 9 -18.98 -9.88 -2.93
N LYS A 10 -19.19 -11.05 -2.31
CA LYS A 10 -20.24 -11.25 -1.30
C LYS A 10 -20.13 -10.26 -0.13
N MET A 11 -18.92 -9.91 0.31
CA MET A 11 -18.75 -8.93 1.39
C MET A 11 -19.18 -7.52 1.01
N LYS A 12 -18.91 -7.08 -0.22
CA LYS A 12 -19.34 -5.74 -0.66
C LYS A 12 -20.86 -5.64 -0.61
N ASP A 13 -21.54 -6.71 -0.98
CA ASP A 13 -22.99 -6.76 -1.00
C ASP A 13 -23.58 -7.03 0.41
N ASN A 14 -22.75 -7.05 1.46
CA ASN A 14 -23.11 -7.44 2.83
C ASN A 14 -23.83 -8.81 2.87
N ALA A 15 -23.47 -9.70 1.94
CA ALA A 15 -24.01 -11.03 1.87
C ALA A 15 -23.28 -11.94 2.86
N LYS A 16 -24.01 -12.90 3.43
CA LYS A 16 -23.44 -13.90 4.34
C LYS A 16 -22.37 -14.71 3.60
N LEU A 17 -21.15 -14.74 4.14
CA LEU A 17 -20.15 -15.71 3.73
C LEU A 17 -20.39 -17.02 4.46
N SER A 18 -20.50 -18.11 3.71
CA SER A 18 -20.48 -19.47 4.23
C SER A 18 -19.33 -20.24 3.62
N ARG A 19 -18.62 -21.02 4.45
CA ARG A 19 -17.56 -21.91 4.01
C ARG A 19 -17.73 -23.27 4.68
N LEU A 20 -17.70 -24.34 3.89
CA LEU A 20 -17.60 -25.70 4.41
C LEU A 20 -16.13 -26.02 4.73
N SER A 21 -15.86 -26.35 5.99
CA SER A 21 -14.56 -26.82 6.43
C SER A 21 -14.73 -28.05 7.31
N LYS A 22 -14.13 -29.18 6.93
CA LYS A 22 -14.21 -30.46 7.65
C LYS A 22 -15.65 -30.87 8.01
N GLY A 23 -16.58 -30.72 7.06
CA GLY A 23 -17.99 -31.07 7.24
C GLY A 23 -18.82 -30.11 8.11
N LYS A 24 -18.21 -29.03 8.62
CA LYS A 24 -18.92 -27.97 9.35
C LYS A 24 -19.06 -26.74 8.47
N GLU A 25 -20.26 -26.19 8.41
CA GLU A 25 -20.53 -24.93 7.75
C GLU A 25 -20.21 -23.78 8.71
N ILE A 26 -19.25 -22.94 8.34
CA ILE A 26 -18.89 -21.73 9.08
C ILE A 26 -19.61 -20.57 8.41
N LYS A 27 -20.47 -19.86 9.15
CA LYS A 27 -21.20 -18.68 8.66
C LYS A 27 -20.72 -17.41 9.36
N THR A 28 -20.61 -16.35 8.58
CA THR A 28 -20.34 -15.00 9.10
C THR A 28 -21.66 -14.27 9.42
N ASN A 29 -21.57 -13.28 10.31
CA ASN A 29 -22.66 -12.33 10.52
C ASN A 29 -22.92 -11.51 9.25
N PRO A 30 -24.15 -10.96 9.06
CA PRO A 30 -24.53 -10.22 7.84
C PRO A 30 -23.66 -8.98 7.55
N VAL A 31 -23.04 -8.41 8.58
CA VAL A 31 -22.17 -7.24 8.45
C VAL A 31 -20.77 -7.63 8.89
N VAL A 32 -19.83 -7.61 7.94
CA VAL A 32 -18.40 -7.79 8.19
C VAL A 32 -17.69 -6.53 7.71
N MET A 33 -17.35 -5.62 8.64
CA MET A 33 -16.68 -4.36 8.29
C MET A 33 -15.18 -4.51 8.01
N THR A 34 -14.55 -5.57 8.50
CA THR A 34 -13.12 -5.84 8.31
C THR A 34 -12.90 -7.34 8.35
N GLN A 35 -12.09 -7.85 7.43
CA GLN A 35 -11.67 -9.25 7.42
C GLN A 35 -10.16 -9.32 7.65
N LEU A 36 -9.76 -9.97 8.74
CA LEU A 36 -8.35 -10.28 8.97
C LEU A 36 -7.96 -11.46 8.08
N PHE A 37 -7.36 -11.16 6.93
CA PHE A 37 -6.70 -12.18 6.12
C PHE A 37 -5.28 -12.41 6.65
N ILE A 38 -5.09 -13.49 7.40
CA ILE A 38 -3.75 -14.03 7.68
C ILE A 38 -3.35 -14.87 6.48
N ASN A 39 -3.05 -14.23 5.36
CA ASN A 39 -2.57 -14.91 4.17
C ASN A 39 -1.28 -14.27 3.69
N THR A 40 -0.36 -15.06 3.15
CA THR A 40 0.88 -14.50 2.61
C THR A 40 0.58 -13.65 1.38
N ILE A 41 1.38 -12.62 1.16
CA ILE A 41 1.27 -11.75 -0.03
C ILE A 41 1.34 -12.59 -1.33
N ASP A 42 2.09 -13.69 -1.32
CA ASP A 42 2.16 -14.68 -2.40
C ASP A 42 0.81 -15.31 -2.73
N SER A 43 0.13 -15.85 -1.72
CA SER A 43 -1.17 -16.49 -1.92
C SER A 43 -2.16 -15.47 -2.44
N PHE A 44 -2.23 -14.29 -1.81
CA PHE A 44 -3.12 -13.22 -2.25
C PHE A 44 -2.84 -12.81 -3.71
N ALA A 45 -1.57 -12.60 -4.09
CA ALA A 45 -1.16 -12.23 -5.44
C ALA A 45 -1.52 -13.28 -6.51
N LYS A 46 -1.44 -14.58 -6.18
CA LYS A 46 -1.82 -15.68 -7.09
C LYS A 46 -3.31 -15.69 -7.39
N HIS A 47 -4.12 -15.24 -6.44
CA HIS A 47 -5.58 -15.24 -6.55
C HIS A 47 -6.16 -13.94 -7.12
N ILE A 48 -5.37 -12.89 -7.32
CA ILE A 48 -5.82 -11.68 -8.02
C ILE A 48 -5.35 -11.73 -9.49
N THR A 49 -6.30 -11.89 -10.43
CA THR A 49 -6.00 -11.91 -11.87
C THR A 49 -5.73 -10.49 -12.41
N ASP A 50 -5.15 -10.39 -13.61
CA ASP A 50 -4.96 -9.10 -14.28
C ASP A 50 -6.29 -8.43 -14.64
N GLU A 51 -7.31 -9.24 -14.94
CA GLU A 51 -8.68 -8.77 -15.12
C GLU A 51 -9.23 -8.19 -13.82
N SER A 52 -9.03 -8.85 -12.67
CA SER A 52 -9.43 -8.32 -11.36
C SER A 52 -8.75 -7.00 -10.99
N MET A 53 -7.54 -6.74 -11.50
CA MET A 53 -6.94 -5.41 -11.37
C MET A 53 -7.70 -4.38 -12.18
N LYS A 54 -8.18 -4.70 -13.39
CA LYS A 54 -8.78 -3.75 -14.33
C LYS A 54 -10.28 -3.52 -14.10
N ASP A 55 -11.01 -4.59 -13.76
CA ASP A 55 -12.48 -4.69 -13.59
C ASP A 55 -12.98 -4.07 -12.25
N GLY A 56 -12.18 -3.19 -11.64
CA GLY A 56 -12.57 -2.43 -10.47
C GLY A 56 -12.66 -3.24 -9.16
N LEU A 57 -12.40 -4.55 -9.15
CA LEU A 57 -12.32 -5.33 -7.91
C LEU A 57 -11.29 -4.71 -6.95
N MET A 58 -10.06 -4.48 -7.43
CA MET A 58 -8.98 -3.88 -6.62
C MET A 58 -9.16 -2.37 -6.35
N ARG A 59 -10.15 -1.73 -6.97
CA ARG A 59 -10.58 -0.37 -6.60
C ARG A 59 -11.53 -0.38 -5.41
N ARG A 60 -12.27 -1.48 -5.22
CA ARG A 60 -13.29 -1.64 -4.17
C ARG A 60 -12.75 -2.36 -2.94
N TYR A 61 -11.81 -3.28 -3.11
CA TYR A 61 -11.15 -3.97 -2.01
C TYR A 61 -9.82 -3.33 -1.70
N GLN A 62 -9.82 -2.58 -0.62
CA GLN A 62 -8.63 -1.98 -0.04
C GLN A 62 -8.05 -2.95 0.98
N PHE A 63 -6.73 -3.04 1.04
CA PHE A 63 -6.03 -3.92 1.97
C PHE A 63 -4.81 -3.19 2.53
N VAL A 64 -4.43 -3.58 3.74
CA VAL A 64 -3.20 -3.14 4.39
C VAL A 64 -2.20 -4.28 4.33
N LEU A 65 -1.00 -4.01 3.83
CA LEU A 65 0.11 -4.95 3.90
C LEU A 65 0.87 -4.72 5.22
N ALA A 66 0.75 -5.66 6.15
CA ALA A 66 1.58 -5.69 7.34
C ALA A 66 3.04 -5.97 6.94
N GLN A 67 3.98 -5.17 7.45
CA GLN A 67 5.41 -5.39 7.25
C GLN A 67 6.01 -6.05 8.48
N LYS A 68 7.09 -6.81 8.25
CA LYS A 68 8.00 -7.20 9.33
C LYS A 68 8.58 -5.91 9.93
N ASP A 69 8.51 -5.81 11.25
CA ASP A 69 9.25 -4.82 12.01
C ASP A 69 10.69 -5.35 12.15
N GLU A 70 11.65 -4.71 11.48
CA GLU A 70 13.05 -5.18 11.48
C GLU A 70 13.73 -4.98 12.84
N ASP A 71 13.21 -4.05 13.65
CA ASP A 71 13.72 -3.77 14.99
C ASP A 71 13.12 -4.71 16.05
N ARG A 72 12.15 -5.56 15.67
CA ARG A 72 11.58 -6.59 16.55
C ARG A 72 12.10 -7.97 16.19
N ASP A 73 12.81 -8.60 17.11
CA ASP A 73 13.10 -10.02 16.98
C ASP A 73 11.81 -10.83 17.18
N HIS A 74 11.53 -11.71 16.23
CA HIS A 74 10.40 -12.62 16.30
C HIS A 74 10.47 -13.56 17.51
N THR A 75 11.66 -13.84 18.05
CA THR A 75 11.83 -14.69 19.24
C THR A 75 11.27 -14.06 20.50
N ASP A 76 11.24 -12.72 20.56
CA ASP A 76 10.78 -11.97 21.73
C ASP A 76 9.25 -11.85 21.76
N PHE A 77 8.59 -12.09 20.62
CA PHE A 77 7.14 -12.03 20.46
C PHE A 77 6.59 -13.31 19.82
N PRO A 78 6.80 -14.49 20.43
CA PRO A 78 6.43 -15.77 19.85
C PRO A 78 4.91 -15.98 19.78
N LEU A 79 4.15 -15.22 20.57
CA LEU A 79 2.69 -15.26 20.62
C LEU A 79 2.15 -13.84 20.48
N TYR A 80 1.06 -13.70 19.70
CA TYR A 80 0.25 -12.49 19.76
C TYR A 80 -0.40 -12.44 21.14
N ASP A 81 -0.03 -11.44 21.94
CA ASP A 81 -0.70 -11.19 23.20
C ASP A 81 -2.08 -10.55 22.94
N VAL A 82 -3.06 -11.43 22.70
CA VAL A 82 -4.45 -11.05 22.51
C VAL A 82 -5.12 -10.57 23.79
N SER A 83 -4.53 -10.80 24.97
CA SER A 83 -5.08 -10.32 26.24
C SER A 83 -5.00 -8.80 26.37
N ASN A 84 -3.96 -8.20 25.79
CA ASN A 84 -3.83 -6.75 25.66
C ASN A 84 -4.68 -6.16 24.53
N ILE A 85 -5.14 -6.98 23.58
CA ILE A 85 -5.99 -6.55 22.47
C ILE A 85 -7.47 -6.59 22.86
N ARG A 86 -7.89 -7.42 23.82
CA ARG A 86 -9.30 -7.57 24.18
C ARG A 86 -9.52 -7.36 25.67
N THR A 87 -9.44 -6.11 26.10
CA THR A 87 -9.86 -5.71 27.45
C THR A 87 -11.38 -5.52 27.49
N ASP A 88 -12.02 -5.72 28.65
CA ASP A 88 -13.45 -5.47 28.82
C ASP A 88 -13.81 -4.00 28.49
N ALA A 89 -12.93 -3.06 28.88
CA ALA A 89 -13.06 -1.65 28.52
C ALA A 89 -13.05 -1.43 26.99
N MET A 90 -12.21 -2.15 26.24
CA MET A 90 -12.24 -2.09 24.78
C MET A 90 -13.52 -2.71 24.22
N PHE A 91 -13.97 -3.85 24.77
CA PHE A 91 -15.21 -4.50 24.36
C PHE A 91 -16.43 -3.58 24.56
N ASP A 92 -16.54 -2.93 25.71
CA ASP A 92 -17.60 -1.97 26.01
C ASP A 92 -17.56 -0.78 25.04
N LYS A 93 -16.37 -0.27 24.70
CA LYS A 93 -16.23 0.78 23.68
C LYS A 93 -16.64 0.34 22.29
N PHE A 94 -16.35 -0.91 21.90
CA PHE A 94 -16.86 -1.46 20.65
C PHE A 94 -18.38 -1.60 20.70
N LEU A 95 -18.93 -2.06 21.83
CA LEU A 95 -20.36 -2.17 22.01
C LEU A 95 -21.03 -0.80 21.87
N ASP A 96 -20.53 0.23 22.55
CA ASP A 96 -20.99 1.63 22.42
C ASP A 96 -21.01 2.09 20.97
N VAL A 97 -19.99 1.75 20.18
CA VAL A 97 -19.91 2.07 18.75
C VAL A 97 -20.96 1.31 17.94
N PHE A 98 -21.11 0.02 18.17
CA PHE A 98 -21.99 -0.84 17.38
C PHE A 98 -23.48 -0.75 17.76
N THR A 99 -23.80 -0.27 18.96
CA THR A 99 -25.18 -0.04 19.40
C THR A 99 -25.71 1.34 19.04
N GLN A 100 -24.87 2.23 18.47
CA GLN A 100 -25.34 3.51 17.96
C GLN A 100 -26.35 3.32 16.84
N ASN A 101 -27.49 3.99 16.94
CA ASN A 101 -28.49 4.01 15.87
C ASN A 101 -28.06 4.96 14.74
N ILE A 102 -27.08 4.52 13.96
CA ILE A 102 -26.51 5.28 12.84
C ILE A 102 -27.42 5.32 11.61
N SER A 103 -28.40 4.41 11.53
CA SER A 103 -29.25 4.21 10.35
C SER A 103 -30.12 5.43 9.97
N ARG A 104 -30.22 6.42 10.87
CA ARG A 104 -31.01 7.65 10.69
C ARG A 104 -30.17 8.92 10.71
N LEU A 105 -28.85 8.81 10.82
CA LEU A 105 -27.94 9.95 10.93
C LEU A 105 -27.35 10.29 9.56
N ASN A 106 -27.53 11.54 9.13
CA ASN A 106 -26.87 12.09 7.96
C ASN A 106 -25.65 12.87 8.41
N TYR A 107 -24.46 12.36 8.08
CA TYR A 107 -23.21 13.05 8.34
C TYR A 107 -22.92 14.10 7.26
N THR A 108 -22.57 15.30 7.69
CA THR A 108 -22.12 16.40 6.83
C THR A 108 -20.64 16.67 7.07
N PHE A 109 -20.01 17.45 6.20
CA PHE A 109 -18.59 17.78 6.33
C PHE A 109 -18.41 19.28 6.39
N SER A 110 -17.61 19.74 7.34
CA SER A 110 -17.23 21.14 7.42
C SER A 110 -16.45 21.59 6.17
N ASN A 111 -16.42 22.90 5.92
CA ASN A 111 -15.61 23.48 4.85
C ASN A 111 -14.10 23.22 5.05
N ALA A 112 -13.65 23.06 6.30
CA ALA A 112 -12.27 22.73 6.62
C ALA A 112 -11.88 21.34 6.08
N CYS A 113 -12.77 20.35 6.20
CA CYS A 113 -12.58 19.02 5.61
C CYS A 113 -12.37 19.07 4.10
N TYR A 114 -13.18 19.88 3.40
CA TYR A 114 -13.04 20.05 1.95
C TYR A 114 -11.70 20.68 1.58
N LYS A 115 -11.31 21.75 2.27
CA LYS A 115 -10.03 22.45 2.02
C LYS A 115 -8.84 21.51 2.19
N ILE A 116 -8.76 20.79 3.32
CA ILE A 116 -7.62 19.89 3.57
C ILE A 116 -7.60 18.72 2.59
N TYR A 117 -8.78 18.16 2.24
CA TYR A 117 -8.89 17.11 1.24
C TYR A 117 -8.31 17.57 -0.11
N CYS A 118 -8.71 18.75 -0.60
CA CYS A 118 -8.23 19.28 -1.88
C CYS A 118 -6.72 19.52 -1.89
N VAL A 119 -6.19 20.09 -0.82
CA VAL A 119 -4.75 20.34 -0.67
C VAL A 119 -3.97 19.02 -0.67
N MET A 120 -4.42 18.04 0.12
CA MET A 120 -3.74 16.75 0.25
C MET A 120 -3.88 15.90 -1.02
N TYR A 121 -5.03 15.93 -1.69
CA TYR A 121 -5.22 15.27 -3.00
C TYR A 121 -4.16 15.72 -4.02
N LYS A 122 -3.95 17.02 -4.15
CA LYS A 122 -2.95 17.55 -5.07
C LYS A 122 -1.53 17.16 -4.63
N ARG A 123 -1.23 17.32 -3.33
CA ARG A 123 0.12 17.11 -2.80
C ARG A 123 0.56 15.66 -2.86
N PHE A 124 -0.27 14.74 -2.38
CA PHE A 124 -0.04 13.29 -2.46
C PHE A 124 0.21 12.86 -3.91
N TRP A 125 -0.62 13.33 -4.85
CA TRP A 125 -0.42 13.04 -6.26
C TRP A 125 0.95 13.51 -6.75
N GLN A 126 1.25 14.80 -6.58
CA GLN A 126 2.46 15.42 -7.12
C GLN A 126 3.75 14.88 -6.50
N GLN A 127 3.75 14.63 -5.19
CA GLN A 127 4.96 14.25 -4.46
C GLN A 127 5.23 12.75 -4.51
N GLN A 128 4.18 11.93 -4.53
CA GLN A 128 4.32 10.49 -4.33
C GLN A 128 3.73 9.66 -5.48
N TYR A 129 2.46 9.87 -5.84
CA TYR A 129 1.71 8.90 -6.65
C TYR A 129 1.85 9.10 -8.16
N VAL A 130 2.14 10.31 -8.64
CA VAL A 130 2.31 10.59 -10.08
C VAL A 130 3.36 9.68 -10.72
N LYS A 131 4.41 9.34 -9.98
CA LYS A 131 5.55 8.53 -10.48
C LYS A 131 5.15 7.12 -10.92
N TRP A 132 4.13 6.51 -10.30
CA TRP A 132 3.75 5.12 -10.57
C TRP A 132 2.27 4.93 -10.95
N MET A 133 1.42 5.94 -10.73
CA MET A 133 -0.01 5.91 -11.08
C MET A 133 -0.37 6.72 -12.33
N THR A 134 0.61 7.24 -13.10
CA THR A 134 0.33 7.92 -14.37
C THR A 134 -0.48 7.01 -15.30
N GLY A 135 -1.59 7.52 -15.84
CA GLY A 135 -2.56 6.75 -16.64
C GLY A 135 -3.52 5.87 -15.82
N GLN A 136 -3.47 5.96 -14.48
CA GLN A 136 -4.34 5.29 -13.52
C GLN A 136 -4.95 6.28 -12.51
N GLU A 137 -5.17 7.53 -12.92
CA GLU A 137 -5.69 8.63 -12.10
C GLU A 137 -7.04 8.26 -11.44
N ASN A 138 -7.83 7.43 -12.12
CA ASN A 138 -9.09 6.91 -11.61
C ASN A 138 -8.91 6.05 -10.35
N PHE A 139 -7.84 5.24 -10.26
CA PHE A 139 -7.54 4.47 -9.03
C PHE A 139 -7.20 5.40 -7.88
N TYR A 140 -6.33 6.36 -8.13
CA TYR A 140 -5.94 7.34 -7.13
C TYR A 140 -7.16 8.10 -6.61
N ARG A 141 -8.02 8.57 -7.52
CA ARG A 141 -9.29 9.22 -7.15
C ARG A 141 -10.18 8.32 -6.29
N THR A 142 -10.38 7.06 -6.66
CA THR A 142 -11.24 6.15 -5.88
C THR A 142 -10.69 5.95 -4.47
N TYR A 143 -9.38 5.71 -4.32
CA TYR A 143 -8.78 5.55 -3.00
C TYR A 143 -8.86 6.83 -2.17
N MET A 144 -8.60 8.00 -2.77
CA MET A 144 -8.75 9.29 -2.09
C MET A 144 -10.18 9.54 -1.60
N MET A 145 -11.19 9.20 -2.39
CA MET A 145 -12.58 9.36 -2.00
C MET A 145 -12.98 8.52 -0.77
N GLU A 146 -12.21 7.48 -0.44
CA GLU A 146 -12.46 6.69 0.77
C GLU A 146 -12.14 7.45 2.06
N ALA A 147 -11.37 8.54 1.98
CA ALA A 147 -11.11 9.42 3.12
C ALA A 147 -12.43 9.98 3.71
N TRP A 148 -13.45 10.25 2.88
CA TRP A 148 -14.74 10.71 3.39
C TRP A 148 -15.42 9.66 4.26
N LYS A 149 -15.39 8.39 3.85
CA LYS A 149 -15.93 7.26 4.63
C LYS A 149 -15.13 7.05 5.91
N TYR A 150 -13.80 7.02 5.83
CA TYR A 150 -12.94 6.84 7.00
C TYR A 150 -13.00 8.00 7.99
N ALA A 151 -13.32 9.22 7.54
CA ALA A 151 -13.53 10.36 8.42
C ALA A 151 -14.80 10.19 9.26
N VAL A 152 -15.88 9.66 8.66
CA VAL A 152 -17.09 9.28 9.39
C VAL A 152 -16.80 8.16 10.39
N PHE A 153 -16.06 7.12 9.98
CA PHE A 153 -15.67 6.05 10.91
C PHE A 153 -14.83 6.57 12.06
N HIS A 154 -13.86 7.45 11.79
CA HIS A 154 -13.07 8.09 12.83
C HIS A 154 -13.95 8.87 13.81
N HIS A 155 -14.91 9.66 13.29
CA HIS A 155 -15.85 10.42 14.12
C HIS A 155 -16.71 9.53 15.03
N ILE A 156 -17.24 8.44 14.48
CA ILE A 156 -18.07 7.47 15.21
C ILE A 156 -17.25 6.74 16.28
N ILE A 157 -16.06 6.23 15.91
CA ILE A 157 -15.19 5.46 16.82
C ILE A 157 -14.77 6.31 18.02
N HIS A 158 -14.57 7.62 17.81
CA HIS A 158 -14.21 8.55 18.88
C HIS A 158 -15.42 9.15 19.61
N LEU A 159 -16.63 8.67 19.33
CA LEU A 159 -17.88 9.12 19.98
C LEU A 159 -18.05 10.65 19.93
N LYS A 160 -17.63 11.27 18.83
CA LYS A 160 -17.72 12.72 18.67
C LYS A 160 -19.19 13.14 18.57
N GLN A 161 -19.51 14.25 19.23
CA GLN A 161 -20.86 14.79 19.25
C GLN A 161 -21.26 15.39 17.90
N GLY A 162 -22.56 15.32 17.59
CA GLY A 162 -23.13 15.86 16.36
C GLY A 162 -22.80 15.05 15.11
N THR A 163 -23.32 15.51 13.97
CA THR A 163 -23.18 14.83 12.67
C THR A 163 -22.27 15.57 11.69
N GLU A 164 -21.73 16.74 12.07
CA GLU A 164 -20.77 17.45 11.24
C GLU A 164 -19.34 16.94 11.50
N ILE A 165 -18.74 16.36 10.47
CA ILE A 165 -17.36 15.87 10.47
C ILE A 165 -16.39 17.05 10.38
N GLN A 166 -15.48 17.11 11.34
CA GLN A 166 -14.44 18.14 11.45
C GLN A 166 -13.10 17.71 10.85
N GLU A 167 -12.23 18.69 10.67
CA GLU A 167 -10.94 18.57 9.97
C GLU A 167 -10.05 17.45 10.51
N ASP A 168 -10.01 17.27 11.82
CA ASP A 168 -9.16 16.29 12.48
C ASP A 168 -9.55 14.84 12.12
N SER A 169 -10.85 14.56 11.97
CA SER A 169 -11.34 13.28 11.45
C SER A 169 -10.93 13.07 9.99
N MET A 170 -10.93 14.13 9.17
CA MET A 170 -10.48 14.07 7.78
C MET A 170 -8.96 13.83 7.68
N GLN A 171 -8.16 14.48 8.54
CA GLN A 171 -6.71 14.25 8.61
C GLN A 171 -6.38 12.78 8.88
N TRP A 172 -7.05 12.18 9.86
CA TRP A 172 -6.91 10.75 10.15
C TRP A 172 -7.33 9.87 8.98
N ALA A 173 -8.43 10.20 8.34
CA ALA A 173 -8.89 9.45 7.18
C ALA A 173 -7.93 9.52 5.99
N LEU A 174 -7.30 10.68 5.75
CA LEU A 174 -6.28 10.86 4.74
C LEU A 174 -5.03 10.00 5.04
N LYS A 175 -4.64 9.86 6.31
CA LYS A 175 -3.57 8.94 6.73
C LYS A 175 -3.92 7.48 6.41
N VAL A 176 -5.17 7.07 6.69
CA VAL A 176 -5.66 5.72 6.35
C VAL A 176 -5.61 5.48 4.85
N VAL A 177 -6.11 6.41 4.04
CA VAL A 177 -6.05 6.27 2.58
C VAL A 177 -4.62 6.19 2.08
N MET A 178 -3.71 6.99 2.64
CA MET A 178 -2.29 6.95 2.26
C MET A 178 -1.66 5.58 2.58
N LEU A 179 -1.99 5.00 3.74
CA LEU A 179 -1.60 3.63 4.10
C LEU A 179 -2.12 2.59 3.08
N LEU A 180 -3.38 2.74 2.65
CA LEU A 180 -4.00 1.84 1.67
C LEU A 180 -3.37 1.98 0.28
N LEU A 181 -3.10 3.21 -0.18
CA LEU A 181 -2.40 3.49 -1.43
C LEU A 181 -0.97 2.95 -1.43
N ASN A 182 -0.23 3.12 -0.33
CA ASN A 182 1.12 2.57 -0.15
C ASN A 182 1.11 1.03 -0.16
N SER A 183 0.10 0.42 0.47
CA SER A 183 -0.09 -1.03 0.43
C SER A 183 -0.38 -1.52 -0.99
N PHE A 184 -1.18 -0.77 -1.74
CA PHE A 184 -1.47 -1.06 -3.14
C PHE A 184 -0.25 -0.92 -4.04
N GLU A 185 0.55 0.14 -3.88
CA GLU A 185 1.83 0.32 -4.58
C GLU A 185 2.73 -0.90 -4.40
N ARG A 186 2.95 -1.30 -3.15
CA ARG A 186 3.79 -2.44 -2.80
C ARG A 186 3.26 -3.76 -3.36
N PHE A 187 1.95 -3.94 -3.38
CA PHE A 187 1.35 -5.11 -3.99
C PHE A 187 1.57 -5.14 -5.50
N ILE A 188 1.48 -4.00 -6.19
CA ILE A 188 1.80 -3.91 -7.62
C ILE A 188 3.28 -4.19 -7.84
N GLU A 189 4.18 -3.59 -7.05
CA GLU A 189 5.61 -3.88 -7.10
C GLU A 189 5.87 -5.39 -6.90
N TYR A 190 5.21 -6.00 -5.92
CA TYR A 190 5.31 -7.43 -5.64
C TYR A 190 4.86 -8.28 -6.83
N ARG A 191 3.69 -7.98 -7.41
CA ARG A 191 3.15 -8.68 -8.58
C ARG A 191 4.01 -8.47 -9.82
N ALA A 192 4.67 -7.32 -9.96
CA ALA A 192 5.64 -7.08 -11.02
C ALA A 192 6.91 -7.94 -10.84
N ARG A 193 7.35 -8.11 -9.58
CA ARG A 193 8.52 -8.90 -9.15
C ARG A 193 8.32 -10.43 -9.15
N LYS A 194 7.39 -11.01 -9.92
CA LYS A 194 7.09 -12.47 -9.88
C LYS A 194 8.37 -13.33 -9.78
N PRO A 195 8.51 -14.26 -8.81
CA PRO A 195 9.70 -15.10 -8.65
C PRO A 195 10.10 -15.86 -9.92
N GLU A 196 9.13 -16.35 -10.70
CA GLU A 196 9.36 -16.98 -12.01
C GLU A 196 9.90 -16.00 -13.06
N ARG A 197 9.41 -14.76 -13.07
CA ARG A 197 9.97 -13.70 -13.92
C ARG A 197 11.35 -13.27 -13.43
N ILE A 198 11.61 -13.27 -12.12
CA ILE A 198 12.94 -13.03 -11.56
C ILE A 198 13.89 -14.16 -11.96
N ILE A 199 13.47 -15.43 -11.93
CA ILE A 199 14.30 -16.57 -12.37
C ILE A 199 14.59 -16.44 -13.87
N ILE A 200 13.59 -16.14 -14.69
CA ILE A 200 13.76 -15.93 -16.14
C ILE A 200 14.61 -14.70 -16.44
N GLN A 201 14.40 -13.59 -15.71
CA GLN A 201 15.19 -12.36 -15.85
C GLN A 201 16.63 -12.58 -15.37
N LYS A 202 16.83 -13.27 -14.25
CA LYS A 202 18.17 -13.63 -13.75
C LYS A 202 18.87 -14.53 -14.75
N ALA A 203 18.23 -15.59 -15.24
CA ALA A 203 18.79 -16.43 -16.31
C ALA A 203 19.08 -15.66 -17.61
N LYS A 204 18.26 -14.65 -17.94
CA LYS A 204 18.50 -13.75 -19.07
C LYS A 204 19.69 -12.81 -18.82
N MET A 205 19.82 -12.27 -17.61
CA MET A 205 20.94 -11.40 -17.20
C MET A 205 22.25 -12.19 -17.11
N ASP A 206 22.20 -13.42 -16.61
CA ASP A 206 23.36 -14.33 -16.58
C ASP A 206 23.84 -14.61 -18.02
N LYS A 207 22.92 -14.89 -18.96
CA LYS A 207 23.26 -15.01 -20.40
C LYS A 207 23.90 -13.74 -20.98
N TYR A 208 23.46 -12.57 -20.54
CA TYR A 208 24.04 -11.29 -20.98
C TYR A 208 25.45 -11.11 -20.41
N ILE A 209 25.64 -11.36 -19.12
CA ILE A 209 26.94 -11.30 -18.43
C ILE A 209 27.93 -12.28 -19.04
N ASP A 210 27.51 -13.52 -19.30
CA ASP A 210 28.36 -14.55 -19.91
C ASP A 210 28.79 -14.18 -21.33
N TRP A 211 27.87 -13.63 -22.12
CA TRP A 211 28.22 -13.14 -23.46
C TRP A 211 29.18 -11.96 -23.40
N ILE A 212 28.98 -11.01 -22.47
CA ILE A 212 29.89 -9.87 -22.26
C ILE A 212 31.29 -10.39 -21.96
N ARG A 213 31.44 -11.27 -20.95
CA ARG A 213 32.73 -11.86 -20.57
C ARG A 213 33.43 -12.58 -21.72
N ALA A 214 32.67 -13.32 -22.54
CA ALA A 214 33.23 -14.10 -23.64
C ALA A 214 33.60 -13.29 -24.90
N ASN A 215 33.23 -12.01 -24.97
CA ASN A 215 33.38 -11.20 -26.18
C ASN A 215 33.98 -9.80 -25.94
N GLU A 216 34.25 -9.41 -24.69
CA GLU A 216 34.78 -8.09 -24.36
C GLU A 216 36.10 -7.77 -25.08
N ASP A 217 36.98 -8.76 -25.21
CA ASP A 217 38.28 -8.61 -25.89
C ASP A 217 38.20 -8.73 -27.42
N LYS A 218 37.00 -8.96 -27.99
CA LYS A 218 36.85 -9.18 -29.43
C LYS A 218 36.62 -7.89 -30.20
N LYS A 219 37.24 -7.81 -31.38
CA LYS A 219 37.07 -6.68 -32.29
C LYS A 219 35.59 -6.51 -32.69
N GLY A 220 35.03 -5.33 -32.44
CA GLY A 220 33.62 -5.02 -32.72
C GLY A 220 32.67 -5.20 -31.53
N PHE A 221 33.20 -5.50 -30.35
CA PHE A 221 32.44 -5.47 -29.10
C PHE A 221 31.87 -4.08 -28.80
N GLY A 222 30.61 -4.01 -28.38
CA GLY A 222 29.88 -2.75 -28.20
C GLY A 222 28.36 -2.94 -28.15
N VAL A 223 27.62 -1.89 -27.76
CA VAL A 223 26.14 -1.91 -27.64
C VAL A 223 25.46 -2.41 -28.92
N ARG A 224 25.99 -2.04 -30.09
CA ARG A 224 25.47 -2.51 -31.40
C ARG A 224 25.61 -4.02 -31.59
N ALA A 225 26.73 -4.63 -31.17
CA ALA A 225 26.93 -6.07 -31.24
C ALA A 225 26.03 -6.80 -30.24
N PHE A 226 25.84 -6.23 -29.05
CA PHE A 226 24.92 -6.73 -28.04
C PHE A 226 23.46 -6.75 -28.53
N CYS A 227 22.97 -5.64 -29.10
CA CYS A 227 21.62 -5.55 -29.70
C CYS A 227 21.41 -6.60 -30.79
N ARG A 228 22.39 -6.78 -31.70
CA ARG A 228 22.31 -7.77 -32.79
C ARG A 228 22.28 -9.20 -32.25
N LYS A 229 23.09 -9.52 -31.24
CA LYS A 229 23.17 -10.89 -30.69
C LYS A 229 21.85 -11.33 -30.06
N PHE A 230 21.19 -10.44 -29.33
CA PHE A 230 20.00 -10.75 -28.56
C PHE A 230 18.70 -10.33 -29.25
N ASN A 231 18.80 -9.75 -30.45
CA ASN A 231 17.68 -9.23 -31.23
C ASN A 231 16.79 -8.27 -30.39
N ILE A 232 17.43 -7.28 -29.76
CA ILE A 232 16.78 -6.27 -28.89
C ILE A 232 17.06 -4.86 -29.39
N SER A 233 16.15 -3.93 -29.07
CA SER A 233 16.34 -2.50 -29.36
C SER A 233 17.48 -1.89 -28.55
N LYS A 234 17.93 -0.70 -28.94
CA LYS A 234 18.96 0.03 -28.20
C LYS A 234 18.47 0.45 -26.81
N ASP A 235 17.22 0.85 -26.68
CA ASP A 235 16.63 1.29 -25.40
C ASP A 235 16.47 0.10 -24.44
N ASP A 236 16.04 -1.06 -24.95
CA ASP A 236 15.96 -2.30 -24.16
C ASP A 236 17.35 -2.79 -23.72
N ALA A 237 18.36 -2.62 -24.58
CA ALA A 237 19.75 -2.94 -24.26
C ALA A 237 20.28 -2.04 -23.14
N ILE A 238 20.06 -0.72 -23.22
CA ILE A 238 20.47 0.23 -22.18
C ILE A 238 19.76 -0.11 -20.86
N SER A 239 18.44 -0.34 -20.88
CA SER A 239 17.67 -0.72 -19.68
C SER A 239 18.21 -2.00 -19.02
N SER A 240 18.57 -3.00 -19.83
CA SER A 240 19.14 -4.25 -19.34
C SER A 240 20.54 -4.08 -18.75
N LEU A 241 21.41 -3.29 -19.42
CA LEU A 241 22.77 -3.01 -18.95
C LEU A 241 22.77 -2.15 -17.68
N THR A 242 21.86 -1.17 -17.56
CA THR A 242 21.64 -0.40 -16.33
C THR A 242 21.25 -1.32 -15.17
N SER A 243 20.34 -2.27 -15.42
CA SER A 243 19.94 -3.25 -14.41
C SER A 243 21.12 -4.12 -13.96
N ILE A 244 21.99 -4.54 -14.88
CA ILE A 244 23.21 -5.29 -14.55
C ILE A 244 24.14 -4.43 -13.67
N LYS A 245 24.38 -3.17 -14.02
CA LYS A 245 25.26 -2.26 -13.26
C LYS A 245 24.74 -1.97 -11.85
N VAL A 246 23.42 -1.80 -11.69
CA VAL A 246 22.78 -1.56 -10.38
C VAL A 246 22.82 -2.80 -9.47
N HIS A 247 22.52 -3.97 -10.02
CA HIS A 247 22.34 -5.20 -9.23
C HIS A 247 23.59 -6.08 -9.12
N ASN A 248 24.61 -5.85 -9.96
CA ASN A 248 25.90 -6.53 -9.90
C ASN A 248 27.06 -5.51 -9.88
N PRO A 249 27.23 -4.72 -8.81
CA PRO A 249 28.20 -3.62 -8.76
C PRO A 249 29.67 -4.07 -8.87
N LYS A 250 29.95 -5.36 -8.64
CA LYS A 250 31.29 -5.95 -8.81
C LYS A 250 31.62 -6.33 -10.26
N PHE A 251 30.62 -6.41 -11.13
CA PHE A 251 30.81 -6.73 -12.53
C PHE A 251 31.16 -5.46 -13.31
N LYS A 252 32.37 -5.43 -13.87
CA LYS A 252 32.88 -4.30 -14.68
C LYS A 252 32.90 -4.71 -16.14
N SER A 253 32.48 -3.79 -17.01
CA SER A 253 32.61 -3.95 -18.46
C SER A 253 32.54 -2.58 -19.12
N VAL A 254 33.21 -2.44 -20.26
CA VAL A 254 33.18 -1.23 -21.12
C VAL A 254 31.75 -0.85 -21.50
N LEU A 255 30.82 -1.80 -21.58
CA LEU A 255 29.40 -1.53 -21.86
C LEU A 255 28.64 -0.85 -20.71
N LEU A 256 29.19 -0.87 -19.51
CA LEU A 256 28.54 -0.35 -18.30
C LEU A 256 29.10 1.02 -17.91
N ASP A 257 30.30 1.38 -18.37
CA ASP A 257 31.01 2.58 -17.93
C ASP A 257 30.21 3.87 -18.21
N ASP A 258 29.60 3.97 -19.39
CA ASP A 258 28.84 5.16 -19.84
C ASP A 258 27.40 5.26 -19.28
N ILE A 259 26.97 4.30 -18.47
CA ILE A 259 25.60 4.27 -17.93
C ILE A 259 25.51 5.09 -16.65
N ASN A 260 24.80 6.22 -16.69
CA ASN A 260 24.61 7.10 -15.54
C ASN A 260 23.48 6.58 -14.62
N ILE A 261 23.79 6.26 -13.36
CA ILE A 261 22.82 5.74 -12.38
C ILE A 261 22.57 6.81 -11.33
N ASN A 262 21.49 7.58 -11.48
CA ASN A 262 20.92 8.34 -10.37
C ASN A 262 19.78 7.53 -9.76
N ILE A 263 20.02 6.91 -8.59
CA ILE A 263 18.94 6.29 -7.80
C ILE A 263 18.89 6.97 -6.44
N VAL A 264 17.88 7.81 -6.25
CA VAL A 264 17.51 8.35 -4.94
C VAL A 264 16.66 7.30 -4.23
N LYS A 265 17.23 6.65 -3.20
CA LYS A 265 16.46 5.95 -2.17
C LYS A 265 16.22 6.93 -1.04
N GLU A 266 15.10 7.65 -1.10
CA GLU A 266 14.56 8.32 0.08
C GLU A 266 13.69 7.35 0.88
N ASP A 267 13.84 7.41 2.19
CA ASP A 267 13.09 6.60 3.15
C ASP A 267 11.60 6.98 3.08
N ARG A 268 10.80 6.17 2.37
CA ARG A 268 9.37 6.44 2.14
C ARG A 268 8.54 6.53 3.43
N VAL A 269 9.04 5.97 4.54
CA VAL A 269 8.40 6.06 5.86
C VAL A 269 8.54 7.48 6.44
N LYS A 270 9.66 8.16 6.18
CA LYS A 270 9.88 9.55 6.63
C LYS A 270 8.96 10.52 5.87
N ALA A 271 8.79 10.28 4.56
CA ALA A 271 7.85 11.02 3.71
C ALA A 271 6.38 10.91 4.18
N PHE A 272 5.98 9.83 4.88
CA PHE A 272 4.62 9.69 5.45
C PHE A 272 4.34 10.77 6.51
N TYR A 273 5.29 11.03 7.40
CA TYR A 273 5.10 11.99 8.50
C TYR A 273 5.40 13.43 8.07
N ASP A 274 6.42 13.63 7.22
CA ASP A 274 6.84 14.95 6.77
C ASP A 274 5.74 15.72 6.02
N ILE A 275 4.83 15.02 5.32
CA ILE A 275 3.71 15.67 4.61
C ILE A 275 2.63 16.20 5.59
N PHE A 276 2.44 15.54 6.73
CA PHE A 276 1.47 15.93 7.75
C PHE A 276 2.04 16.82 8.85
N ASP A 277 3.36 17.03 8.90
CA ASP A 277 4.01 17.92 9.85
C ASP A 277 4.37 19.29 9.23
N ASP A 278 3.91 19.58 8.00
CA ASP A 278 4.14 20.88 7.33
C ASP A 278 3.31 22.01 7.98
N PRO A 279 3.95 23.00 8.64
CA PRO A 279 3.26 24.06 9.37
C PRO A 279 2.38 24.96 8.49
N ALA A 280 2.59 25.00 7.18
CA ALA A 280 1.79 25.80 6.26
C ALA A 280 0.40 25.17 5.97
N LEU A 281 0.19 23.90 6.37
CA LEU A 281 -1.03 23.15 6.07
C LEU A 281 -2.11 23.23 7.15
N PHE A 282 -1.75 23.57 8.39
CA PHE A 282 -2.68 23.57 9.52
C PHE A 282 -2.91 24.99 10.02
N ASN A 283 -4.18 25.36 10.23
CA ASN A 283 -4.47 26.57 10.99
C ASN A 283 -3.93 26.39 12.43
N LYS A 284 -3.71 27.51 13.13
CA LYS A 284 -3.13 27.49 14.49
C LYS A 284 -3.91 26.59 15.46
N GLU A 285 -5.24 26.57 15.36
CA GLU A 285 -6.13 25.76 16.22
C GLU A 285 -6.03 24.25 15.92
N ALA A 286 -5.89 23.87 14.65
CA ALA A 286 -5.70 22.50 14.21
C ALA A 286 -4.31 21.98 14.57
N ARG A 287 -3.28 22.85 14.50
CA ARG A 287 -1.93 22.56 15.00
C ARG A 287 -1.94 22.35 16.51
N ASP A 288 -2.59 23.24 17.26
CA ASP A 288 -2.68 23.14 18.72
C ASP A 288 -3.49 21.90 19.15
N SER A 289 -4.54 21.52 18.40
CA SER A 289 -5.29 20.28 18.58
C SER A 289 -4.45 19.03 18.23
N TYR A 290 -3.69 19.07 17.13
CA TYR A 290 -2.77 17.99 16.75
C TYR A 290 -1.64 17.81 17.75
N ASP A 291 -0.99 18.88 18.22
CA ASP A 291 0.10 18.82 19.21
C ASP A 291 -0.42 18.39 20.59
N LYS A 292 -1.68 18.73 20.93
CA LYS A 292 -2.37 18.23 22.12
C LYS A 292 -2.66 16.72 22.00
N ASN A 293 -3.19 16.29 20.85
CA ASN A 293 -3.45 14.87 20.57
C ASN A 293 -2.16 14.06 20.37
N LYS A 294 -1.04 14.67 19.95
CA LYS A 294 0.29 14.05 19.84
C LYS A 294 0.86 13.67 21.20
N LYS A 295 0.55 14.45 22.24
CA LYS A 295 0.87 14.10 23.64
C LYS A 295 0.02 12.94 24.16
N GLU A 296 -1.20 12.77 23.65
CA GLU A 296 -2.12 11.66 23.98
C GLU A 296 -1.92 10.41 23.10
N LEU A 297 -1.39 10.57 21.89
CA LEU A 297 -0.95 9.52 20.96
C LEU A 297 0.42 8.93 21.35
N LYS A 298 0.64 8.73 22.64
CA LYS A 298 1.55 7.69 23.10
C LYS A 298 0.78 6.37 23.00
N PHE A 299 0.67 5.81 21.79
CA PHE A 299 0.47 4.37 21.68
C PHE A 299 1.58 3.74 22.51
N GLY A 300 1.19 3.06 23.58
CA GLY A 300 2.08 2.54 24.62
C GLY A 300 3.03 1.46 24.11
N LEU A 301 4.01 1.86 23.31
CA LEU A 301 5.25 1.17 23.12
C LEU A 301 6.30 1.98 23.87
N LYS A 302 6.32 1.80 25.19
CA LYS A 302 7.52 2.12 25.96
C LYS A 302 8.60 1.12 25.52
N LYS A 303 9.81 1.66 25.32
CA LYS A 303 11.04 0.97 24.96
C LYS A 303 11.22 -0.36 25.66
#